data_AF-A0A2H6GT94-F1
#
_entry.id   AF-A0A2H6GT94-F1
#
_cell.length_a   1.000
_cell.length_b   1.000
_cell.length_c   1.000
_cell.angle_alpha   90.00
_cell.angle_beta   90.00
_cell.angle_gamma   90.00
#
_symmetry.space_group_name_H-M   'P 1'
#
loop_
_entity.id
_entity.type
_entity.pdbx_description
1 polymer ?
#
loop_
_entity_poly.entity_id
_entity_poly.type
_entity_poly.pdbx_seq_one_letter_code
_entity_poly.pdbx_strand_id
1 'polypeptide(L)'
;MNIKKTVYITAAVFMGLLLAVIAHGFIEIFLIKKLLGAGLVPQSNILLSSCCYLPTLLQLVLLGSGLIGGYFLGQSWWRIVYVEKRHWRVNKK
;
A
#
# COMPACT_ATOMS: atom_id res chain seq x y z
N MET A 1 13.19 6.01 -21.95
CA MET A 1 12.41 5.09 -21.09
C MET A 1 11.15 4.68 -21.86
N ASN A 2 10.85 3.38 -21.98
CA ASN A 2 9.69 2.91 -22.76
C ASN A 2 8.38 3.36 -22.10
N ILE A 3 7.51 4.08 -22.81
CA ILE A 3 6.29 4.69 -22.23
C ILE A 3 5.35 3.66 -21.57
N LYS A 4 5.28 2.45 -22.15
CA LYS A 4 4.51 1.32 -21.62
C LYS A 4 4.99 0.89 -20.22
N LYS A 5 6.31 0.92 -20.01
CA LYS A 5 6.92 0.58 -18.72
C LYS A 5 6.59 1.62 -17.67
N THR A 6 6.65 2.91 -18.05
CA THR A 6 6.32 4.01 -17.14
C THR A 6 4.86 3.91 -16.67
N VAL A 7 3.91 3.75 -17.61
CA VAL A 7 2.48 3.63 -17.27
C VAL A 7 2.24 2.43 -16.34
N TYR A 8 2.89 1.29 -16.60
CA TYR A 8 2.75 0.10 -15.76
C TYR A 8 3.26 0.32 -14.34
N ILE A 9 4.45 0.89 -14.19
CA ILE A 9 5.04 1.15 -12.86
C ILE A 9 4.21 2.19 -12.11
N THR A 10 3.76 3.25 -12.78
CA THR A 10 2.89 4.26 -12.16
C THR A 10 1.58 3.66 -11.68
N ALA A 11 0.94 2.78 -12.48
CA ALA A 11 -0.27 2.07 -12.07
C ALA A 11 -0.01 1.15 -10.87
N ALA A 12 1.13 0.47 -10.81
CA ALA A 12 1.51 -0.36 -9.67
C ALA A 12 1.77 0.47 -8.39
N VAL A 13 2.39 1.64 -8.52
CA VAL A 13 2.56 2.58 -7.40
C VAL A 13 1.21 3.11 -6.91
N PHE A 14 0.32 3.48 -7.84
CA PHE A 14 -1.04 3.90 -7.50
C PHE A 14 -1.82 2.78 -6.79
N MET A 15 -1.69 1.54 -7.26
CA MET A 15 -2.26 0.37 -6.60
C MET A 15 -1.68 0.16 -5.19
N GLY A 16 -0.36 0.32 -5.01
CA GLY A 16 0.30 0.23 -3.71
C GLY A 16 -0.19 1.30 -2.72
N LEU A 17 -0.42 2.52 -3.21
CA LEU A 17 -1.03 3.61 -2.43
C LEU A 17 -2.46 3.25 -2.00
N LEU A 18 -3.30 2.74 -2.91
CA LEU A 18 -4.65 2.30 -2.56
C LEU A 18 -4.63 1.19 -1.49
N LEU A 19 -3.71 0.24 -1.62
CA LEU A 19 -3.55 -0.82 -0.64
C LEU A 19 -3.16 -0.28 0.74
N ALA A 20 -2.27 0.71 0.79
CA ALA A 20 -1.89 1.37 2.03
C ALA A 20 -3.06 2.12 2.69
N VAL A 21 -3.92 2.78 1.91
CA VAL A 21 -5.13 3.43 2.44
C VAL A 21 -6.10 2.41 3.02
N ILE A 22 -6.31 1.28 2.35
CA ILE A 22 -7.17 0.20 2.86
C ILE A 22 -6.58 -0.36 4.17
N ALA A 23 -5.28 -0.66 4.18
CA ALA A 23 -4.59 -1.15 5.38
C ALA A 23 -4.68 -0.15 6.53
N HIS A 24 -4.60 1.15 6.26
CA HIS A 24 -4.75 2.21 7.26
C HIS A 24 -6.11 2.10 7.96
N GLY A 25 -7.20 2.01 7.18
CA GLY A 25 -8.55 1.88 7.73
C GLY A 25 -8.73 0.61 8.57
N PHE A 26 -8.16 -0.53 8.14
CA PHE A 26 -8.22 -1.76 8.94
C PHE A 26 -7.51 -1.63 10.29
N ILE A 27 -6.31 -1.06 10.30
CA ILE A 27 -5.53 -0.85 11.53
C ILE A 27 -6.28 0.10 12.47
N GLU A 28 -6.87 1.17 11.93
CA GLU A 28 -7.63 2.14 12.71
C GLU A 28 -8.87 1.51 13.35
N ILE A 29 -9.67 0.76 12.58
CA ILE A 29 -10.84 0.03 13.10
C ILE A 29 -10.41 -0.94 14.22
N PHE A 30 -9.30 -1.65 14.04
CA PHE A 30 -8.80 -2.58 15.04
C PHE A 30 -8.36 -1.87 16.33
N LEU A 31 -7.64 -0.75 16.20
CA LEU A 31 -7.18 0.06 17.34
C LEU A 31 -8.36 0.63 18.13
N ILE A 32 -9.35 1.20 17.43
CA ILE A 32 -10.56 1.77 18.04
C ILE A 32 -11.33 0.69 18.80
N LYS A 33 -11.55 -0.49 18.19
CA LYS A 33 -12.20 -1.63 18.87
C LYS A 33 -11.47 -2.04 20.14
N LYS A 34 -10.14 -2.09 20.11
CA LYS A 34 -9.32 -2.45 21.26
C LYS A 34 -9.39 -1.40 22.38
N LEU A 35 -9.39 -0.11 22.04
CA LEU A 35 -9.48 0.99 23.00
C LEU A 35 -10.87 1.07 23.65
N LEU A 36 -11.94 0.94 22.85
CA LEU A 36 -13.30 0.88 23.37
C LEU A 36 -13.50 -0.32 24.30
N GLY A 37 -12.94 -1.48 23.96
CA GLY A 37 -12.98 -2.67 24.82
C GLY A 37 -12.25 -2.51 26.15
N ALA A 38 -11.29 -1.58 26.23
CA ALA A 38 -10.56 -1.24 27.45
C ALA A 38 -11.21 -0.10 28.25
N GLY A 39 -12.36 0.44 27.79
CA GLY A 39 -13.03 1.58 28.42
C GLY A 39 -12.30 2.91 28.23
N LEU A 40 -11.32 2.97 27.32
CA LEU A 40 -10.54 4.18 27.02
C LEU A 40 -11.19 4.94 25.86
N VAL A 41 -11.26 6.27 25.98
CA VAL A 41 -11.72 7.13 24.89
C VAL A 41 -10.58 7.29 23.88
N PRO A 42 -10.75 6.92 22.61
CA PRO A 42 -9.71 7.06 21.62
C PRO A 42 -9.44 8.55 21.38
N GLN A 43 -8.22 9.00 21.66
CA GLN A 43 -7.81 10.37 21.38
C GLN A 43 -7.49 10.49 19.89
N SER A 44 -8.19 11.39 19.20
CA SER A 44 -7.88 11.73 17.82
C SER A 44 -6.65 12.63 17.78
N ASN A 45 -5.74 12.33 16.87
CA ASN A 45 -4.71 13.25 16.45
C ASN A 45 -5.19 13.96 15.19
N ILE A 46 -4.97 15.27 15.12
CA ILE A 46 -5.26 16.03 13.90
C ILE A 46 -4.05 15.91 12.99
N LEU A 47 -4.20 15.15 11.90
CA LEU A 47 -3.24 15.15 10.81
C LEU A 47 -3.97 15.50 9.51
N LEU A 48 -3.46 16.46 8.75
CA LEU A 48 -4.06 16.89 7.46
C LEU A 48 -5.56 17.25 7.59
N SER A 49 -5.93 17.97 8.66
CA SER A 49 -7.31 18.39 8.95
C SER A 49 -8.34 17.25 9.08
N SER A 50 -7.89 16.00 9.20
CA SER A 50 -8.75 14.84 9.43
C SER A 50 -8.52 14.30 10.85
N CYS A 51 -9.60 13.92 11.53
CA CYS A 51 -9.53 13.22 12.81
C CYS A 51 -9.02 11.80 12.57
N CYS A 52 -7.72 11.58 12.68
CA CYS A 52 -7.11 10.26 12.60
C CYS A 52 -6.81 9.74 14.01
N TYR A 53 -7.26 8.53 14.32
CA TYR A 53 -6.98 7.88 15.61
C TYR A 53 -5.64 7.15 15.61
N LEU A 54 -5.01 7.03 14.44
CA LEU A 54 -3.72 6.40 14.27
C LEU A 54 -2.58 7.37 14.60
N PRO A 55 -1.53 6.95 15.32
CA PRO A 55 -0.34 7.78 15.51
C PRO A 55 0.29 8.18 14.18
N THR A 56 0.71 9.43 14.09
CA THR A 56 1.27 10.10 12.90
C THR A 56 2.40 9.31 12.23
N LEU A 57 3.28 8.74 13.05
CA LEU A 57 4.39 7.92 12.59
C LEU A 57 3.92 6.67 11.85
N LEU A 58 2.88 6.00 12.36
CA LEU A 58 2.37 4.77 11.75
C LEU A 58 1.72 5.08 10.40
N GLN A 59 1.03 6.22 10.30
CA GLN A 59 0.46 6.69 9.04
C GLN A 59 1.53 6.98 7.98
N LEU A 60 2.62 7.66 8.36
CA LEU A 60 3.75 7.93 7.46
C LEU A 60 4.46 6.64 7.02
N VAL A 61 4.70 5.71 7.94
CA VAL A 61 5.32 4.43 7.63
C VAL A 61 4.44 3.63 6.68
N LEU A 62 3.12 3.60 6.91
CA LEU A 62 2.20 2.84 6.06
C LEU A 62 2.13 3.43 4.65
N LEU A 63 2.02 4.75 4.53
CA LEU A 63 1.98 5.43 3.24
C LEU A 63 3.31 5.31 2.47
N GLY A 64 4.43 5.46 3.18
CA GLY A 64 5.76 5.22 2.63
C GLY A 64 5.95 3.78 2.17
N SER A 65 5.46 2.81 2.94
CA SER A 65 5.51 1.39 2.57
C SER A 65 4.66 1.08 1.34
N GLY A 66 3.53 1.74 1.15
CA GLY A 66 2.69 1.61 -0.04
C GLY A 66 3.37 2.14 -1.30
N LEU A 67 4.04 3.29 -1.21
CA LEU A 67 4.82 3.87 -2.30
C LEU A 67 6.01 2.99 -2.68
N ILE A 68 6.86 2.66 -1.70
CA ILE A 68 8.07 1.85 -1.90
C ILE A 68 7.67 0.46 -2.39
N GLY A 69 6.70 -0.17 -1.72
CA GLY A 69 6.17 -1.47 -2.06
C GLY A 69 5.59 -1.49 -3.47
N GLY A 70 4.73 -0.53 -3.82
CA GLY A 70 4.13 -0.42 -5.15
C GLY A 70 5.16 -0.25 -6.26
N TYR A 71 6.22 0.53 -6.03
CA TYR A 71 7.31 0.69 -6.98
C TYR A 71 8.10 -0.61 -7.19
N PHE A 72 8.53 -1.26 -6.10
CA PHE A 72 9.26 -2.52 -6.16
C PHE A 72 8.44 -3.66 -6.78
N LEU A 73 7.15 -3.75 -6.44
CA LEU A 73 6.22 -4.69 -7.05
C LEU A 73 6.07 -4.42 -8.54
N GLY A 74 5.82 -3.18 -8.95
CA GLY A 74 5.70 -2.79 -10.36
C GLY A 74 6.95 -3.15 -11.17
N GLN A 75 8.14 -2.93 -10.61
CA GLN A 75 9.39 -3.25 -11.26
C GLN A 75 9.66 -4.75 -11.34
N SER A 76 9.36 -5.50 -10.26
CA SER A 76 9.52 -6.95 -10.20
C SER A 76 8.57 -7.65 -11.17
N TRP A 77 7.29 -7.24 -11.17
CA TRP A 77 6.29 -7.77 -12.10
C TRP A 77 6.60 -7.42 -13.54
N TRP A 78 7.06 -6.20 -13.83
CA TRP A 78 7.51 -5.84 -15.17
C TRP A 78 8.62 -6.77 -15.67
N ARG A 79 9.60 -7.08 -14.81
CA ARG A 79 10.68 -8.01 -15.14
C ARG A 79 10.14 -9.42 -15.42
N ILE A 80 9.30 -9.96 -14.54
CA ILE A 80 8.74 -11.32 -14.68
C ILE A 80 7.90 -11.44 -15.96
N VAL A 81 7.03 -10.46 -16.20
CA VAL A 81 6.07 -10.47 -17.32
C VAL A 81 6.77 -10.15 -18.63
N TYR A 82 7.49 -9.03 -18.73
CA TYR A 82 7.97 -8.55 -20.03
C TYR A 82 9.41 -8.91 -20.38
N VAL A 83 10.27 -9.15 -19.39
CA VAL A 83 11.68 -9.51 -19.63
C VAL A 83 11.84 -11.01 -19.67
N GLU A 84 11.40 -11.69 -18.62
CA GLU A 84 11.50 -13.14 -18.48
C GLU A 84 10.42 -13.87 -19.29
N LYS A 85 9.41 -13.15 -19.80
CA LYS A 85 8.28 -13.69 -20.56
C LYS A 85 7.69 -14.94 -19.91
N ARG A 86 7.65 -14.98 -18.57
CA ARG A 86 7.02 -16.07 -17.79
C ARG A 86 5.49 -15.98 -17.87
N HIS A 87 4.95 -15.74 -19.07
CA HIS A 87 3.53 -15.80 -19.35
C HIS A 87 3.15 -17.27 -19.48
N TRP A 88 2.69 -17.85 -18.39
CA TRP A 88 2.28 -19.24 -18.31
C TRP A 88 3.44 -20.20 -18.63
N ARG A 89 3.48 -21.32 -17.92
CA ARG A 89 4.42 -22.40 -18.20
C ARG A 89 4.00 -23.08 -19.51
N VAL A 90 4.14 -22.44 -20.67
CA VAL A 90 4.12 -23.17 -21.94
C VAL A 90 5.51 -23.77 -22.08
N ASN A 91 5.71 -24.84 -21.32
CA ASN A 91 6.81 -25.76 -21.48
C ASN A 91 6.56 -26.47 -22.82
N LYS A 92 6.97 -25.86 -23.95
CA LYS A 92 7.12 -26.62 -25.19
C LYS A 92 8.42 -27.40 -25.06
N LYS A 93 8.29 -28.63 -24.55
CA LYS A 93 9.19 -29.71 -24.97
C LYS A 93 8.99 -29.95 -26.47
#